data_AF-A0A7I9XVC8-F1
#
_entry.id   AF-A0A7I9XVC8-F1
#
_cell.length_a   1.000
_cell.length_b   1.000
_cell.length_c   1.000
_cell.angle_alpha   90.00
_cell.angle_beta   90.00
_cell.angle_gamma   90.00
#
_symmetry.space_group_name_H-M   'P 1'
#
loop_
_entity.id
_entity.type
_entity.pdbx_description
1 polymer ?
#
loop_
_entity_poly.entity_id
_entity_poly.type
_entity_poly.pdbx_seq_one_letter_code
_entity_poly.pdbx_strand_id
1 'polypeptide(L)'
;MIVKDESRVIGDCLSSVKPLIDYWVIVDTGSSDNTKQIIRDTLAGIPGELHDRPWVDFAHNRNEALELARGKGDYLLLIDADEVLRYAEGFGFPPLEKDRYYIPVRQVGAADVKRNGLINNHLRWRWQGVIHEFITCPDATTSAILTGIVNVCNSHADNVSGRSQDSQRVKYLRDAETLEKALKDDPDNSRYAFYLGISYAAAGELERAKKSFAARAAMASADAEETYLAWYNLGVVESKLEDVDAARRTLYRAHALRPTRAEPLLQLARLYRRENNYLAGYLLAKHALSLPYPKNDLCVEYVAYDHMLLIEFANCALLLGKFDEGFEACRKLLANPNLPAEFRAQVQSNYELARKNLQANAPIFIGGTQRSGTTLLRVMLDCHPRICCGPELKVLPVVAEHYKFLVGRNREVMHSYGNTVADVQRSCRLFVEDLVANFLRAQGKPRWAEKTPQNTRYMLTLGEIFPEARFIHVLRDGRDVACSLLTMEWSDSATGRKLDYVQNMAAAARYWRDTVLQARSLARHPSLAGRVLEVRYEDLVNHTETTMRTVLAFLGEQWDEAVLAHHSKDRSGEPVEPSTAQVNKPLNHDSLGRWRHDMTEQDKAAFKQEAGELLIELGYAQADW
;
A
#
# COMPACT_ATOMS: atom_id res chain seq x y z
N MET A 1 25.51 -36.50 1.32
CA MET A 1 26.05 -35.14 1.60
C MET A 1 27.58 -35.18 1.52
N ILE A 2 28.24 -34.06 1.20
CA ILE A 2 29.69 -33.90 1.33
C ILE A 2 29.98 -32.87 2.43
N VAL A 3 31.07 -33.01 3.19
CA VAL A 3 31.43 -32.09 4.29
C VAL A 3 32.94 -31.81 4.35
N LYS A 4 33.31 -30.66 4.91
CA LYS A 4 34.69 -30.35 5.34
C LYS A 4 34.69 -29.22 6.37
N ASP A 5 35.15 -29.50 7.58
CA ASP A 5 35.31 -28.50 8.65
C ASP A 5 34.01 -27.73 8.99
N GLU A 6 32.89 -28.46 9.13
CA GLU A 6 31.54 -27.94 9.35
C GLU A 6 31.06 -28.10 10.80
N SER A 7 31.96 -28.26 11.77
CA SER A 7 31.60 -28.57 13.17
C SER A 7 30.67 -27.55 13.84
N ARG A 8 30.59 -26.33 13.30
CA ARG A 8 29.74 -25.25 13.81
C ARG A 8 28.27 -25.33 13.38
N VAL A 9 27.97 -26.00 12.27
CA VAL A 9 26.63 -25.99 11.65
C VAL A 9 26.06 -27.39 11.43
N ILE A 10 26.93 -28.40 11.23
CA ILE A 10 26.50 -29.75 10.86
C ILE A 10 25.58 -30.41 11.90
N GLY A 11 25.74 -30.10 13.18
CA GLY A 11 24.89 -30.64 14.24
C GLY A 11 23.42 -30.22 14.11
N ASP A 12 23.17 -28.95 13.78
CA ASP A 12 21.83 -28.40 13.58
C ASP A 12 21.19 -28.99 12.32
N CYS A 13 21.96 -29.06 11.22
CA CYS A 13 21.55 -29.69 9.97
C CYS A 13 21.11 -31.13 10.21
N LEU A 14 21.99 -31.94 10.81
CA LEU A 14 21.72 -33.36 11.06
C LEU A 14 20.58 -33.60 12.03
N SER A 15 20.47 -32.80 13.09
CA SER A 15 19.35 -32.89 14.03
C SER A 15 18.00 -32.63 13.35
N SER A 16 17.97 -31.74 12.35
CA SER A 16 16.75 -31.42 11.60
C SER A 16 16.32 -32.52 10.64
N VAL A 17 17.25 -33.32 10.10
CA VAL A 17 16.93 -34.41 9.16
C VAL A 17 16.79 -35.76 9.86
N LYS A 18 17.39 -35.94 11.04
CA LYS A 18 17.40 -37.20 11.80
C LYS A 18 16.02 -37.86 11.93
N PRO A 19 14.93 -37.14 12.21
CA PRO A 19 13.59 -37.75 12.35
C PRO A 19 12.98 -38.26 11.04
N LEU A 20 13.57 -37.91 9.88
CA LEU A 20 12.99 -38.12 8.55
C LEU A 20 13.76 -39.14 7.71
N ILE A 21 14.88 -39.67 8.19
CA ILE A 21 15.78 -40.54 7.41
C ILE A 21 15.95 -41.90 8.07
N ASP A 22 16.02 -42.94 7.24
CA ASP A 22 16.26 -44.32 7.70
C ASP A 22 17.71 -44.78 7.45
N TYR A 23 18.44 -44.06 6.59
CA TYR A 23 19.84 -44.32 6.27
C TYR A 23 20.58 -43.00 5.97
N TRP A 24 21.88 -42.95 6.22
CA TRP A 24 22.70 -41.80 5.86
C TRP A 24 24.02 -42.18 5.18
N VAL A 25 24.44 -41.35 4.21
CA VAL A 25 25.74 -41.44 3.55
C VAL A 25 26.37 -40.05 3.50
N ILE A 26 27.52 -39.91 4.14
CA ILE A 26 28.28 -38.66 4.19
C ILE A 26 29.71 -38.91 3.74
N VAL A 27 30.18 -38.09 2.80
CA VAL A 27 31.56 -38.08 2.33
C VAL A 27 32.29 -36.90 2.96
N ASP A 28 33.23 -37.18 3.84
CA ASP A 28 34.13 -36.19 4.42
C ASP A 28 35.32 -35.98 3.48
N THR A 29 35.57 -34.73 3.12
CA THR A 29 36.59 -34.35 2.13
C THR A 29 37.89 -33.84 2.77
N GLY A 30 38.14 -34.29 4.01
CA GLY A 30 39.34 -33.98 4.78
C GLY A 30 39.12 -32.96 5.91
N SER A 31 38.06 -33.11 6.71
CA SER A 31 37.87 -32.33 7.94
C SER A 31 38.99 -32.61 8.93
N SER A 32 39.48 -31.52 9.51
CA SER A 32 40.49 -31.45 10.57
C SER A 32 39.91 -31.08 11.94
N ASP A 33 38.66 -30.61 11.97
CA ASP A 33 37.91 -30.31 13.19
C ASP A 33 37.05 -31.49 13.68
N ASN A 34 36.16 -31.22 14.65
CA ASN A 34 35.28 -32.22 15.25
C ASN A 34 34.07 -32.63 14.38
N THR A 35 34.00 -32.23 13.10
CA THR A 35 32.86 -32.53 12.20
C THR A 35 32.50 -34.01 12.19
N LYS A 36 33.49 -34.90 12.02
CA LYS A 36 33.27 -36.36 11.94
C LYS A 36 32.69 -36.92 13.24
N GLN A 37 33.10 -36.38 14.39
CA GLN A 37 32.59 -36.82 15.69
C GLN A 37 31.14 -36.39 15.87
N ILE A 38 30.82 -35.13 15.55
CA ILE A 38 29.45 -34.59 15.62
C ILE A 38 28.51 -35.38 14.70
N ILE A 39 28.95 -35.75 13.50
CA ILE A 39 28.16 -36.61 12.60
C ILE A 39 27.79 -37.94 13.27
N ARG A 40 28.79 -38.64 13.83
CA ARG A 40 28.57 -39.94 14.48
C ARG A 40 27.66 -39.84 15.70
N ASP A 41 27.86 -38.82 16.53
CA ASP A 41 27.08 -38.62 17.75
C ASP A 41 25.64 -38.23 17.44
N THR A 42 25.45 -37.31 16.49
CA THR A 42 24.12 -36.80 16.14
C THR A 42 23.27 -37.88 15.46
N LEU A 43 23.86 -38.66 14.54
CA LEU A 43 23.16 -39.71 13.79
C LEU A 43 23.20 -41.08 14.47
N ALA A 44 23.71 -41.16 15.71
CA ALA A 44 23.68 -42.37 16.51
C ALA A 44 22.25 -42.94 16.58
N GLY A 45 22.13 -44.24 16.30
CA GLY A 45 20.85 -44.96 16.24
C GLY A 45 20.26 -45.14 14.84
N ILE A 46 20.81 -44.47 13.82
CA ILE A 46 20.39 -44.65 12.41
C ILE A 46 21.52 -45.33 11.62
N PRO A 47 21.25 -46.41 10.87
CA PRO A 47 22.24 -47.02 9.98
C PRO A 47 22.84 -46.00 9.02
N GLY A 48 24.17 -46.05 8.81
CA GLY A 48 24.79 -45.17 7.82
C GLY A 48 26.30 -45.25 7.75
N GLU A 49 26.85 -44.47 6.82
CA GLU A 49 28.24 -44.58 6.38
C GLU A 49 28.90 -43.20 6.30
N LEU A 50 30.07 -43.08 6.96
CA LEU A 50 30.96 -41.94 6.85
C LEU A 50 32.21 -42.36 6.07
N HIS A 51 32.43 -41.72 4.92
CA HIS A 51 33.54 -42.05 4.01
C HIS A 51 34.54 -40.91 3.94
N ASP A 52 35.82 -41.21 4.12
CA ASP A 52 36.90 -40.26 3.84
C ASP A 52 37.30 -40.32 2.37
N ARG A 53 37.26 -39.18 1.67
CA ARG A 53 37.71 -39.02 0.28
C ARG A 53 38.56 -37.77 0.11
N PRO A 54 39.55 -37.77 -0.79
CA PRO A 54 40.26 -36.54 -1.14
C PRO A 54 39.31 -35.56 -1.84
N TRP A 55 39.44 -34.27 -1.55
CA TRP A 55 38.75 -33.23 -2.30
C TRP A 55 39.28 -33.16 -3.74
N VAL A 56 38.37 -33.18 -4.72
CA VAL A 56 38.66 -32.96 -6.14
C VAL A 56 37.93 -31.71 -6.61
N ASP A 57 36.60 -31.78 -6.65
CA ASP A 57 35.68 -30.68 -6.93
C ASP A 57 34.28 -31.04 -6.42
N PHE A 58 33.36 -30.06 -6.40
CA PHE A 58 32.00 -30.25 -5.88
C PHE A 58 31.24 -31.35 -6.62
N ALA A 59 31.25 -31.36 -7.95
CA ALA A 59 30.50 -32.32 -8.74
C ALA A 59 31.07 -33.75 -8.56
N HIS A 60 32.39 -33.90 -8.55
CA HIS A 60 33.06 -35.18 -8.34
C HIS A 60 32.69 -35.77 -6.98
N ASN A 61 32.97 -35.05 -5.89
CA ASN A 61 32.74 -35.59 -4.55
C ASN A 61 31.24 -35.76 -4.24
N ARG A 62 30.34 -34.92 -4.78
CA ARG A 62 28.89 -35.14 -4.68
C ARG A 62 28.44 -36.37 -5.47
N ASN A 63 29.05 -36.67 -6.63
CA ASN A 63 28.78 -37.90 -7.36
C ASN A 63 29.30 -39.15 -6.64
N GLU A 64 30.45 -39.06 -5.96
CA GLU A 64 30.90 -40.16 -5.08
C GLU A 64 29.87 -40.43 -3.97
N ALA A 65 29.35 -39.37 -3.33
CA ALA A 65 28.31 -39.51 -2.31
C ALA A 65 27.01 -40.12 -2.88
N LEU A 66 26.60 -39.74 -4.09
CA LEU A 66 25.44 -40.33 -4.77
C LEU A 66 25.64 -41.83 -5.03
N GLU A 67 26.81 -42.23 -5.51
CA GLU A 67 27.06 -43.63 -5.85
C GLU A 67 27.14 -44.51 -4.61
N LEU A 68 27.72 -44.01 -3.52
CA LEU A 68 27.73 -44.69 -2.22
C LEU A 68 26.32 -44.83 -1.61
N ALA A 69 25.41 -43.89 -1.90
CA ALA A 69 24.03 -43.93 -1.44
C ALA A 69 23.11 -44.83 -2.29
N ARG A 70 23.59 -45.34 -3.42
CA ARG A 70 22.78 -46.16 -4.33
C ARG A 70 22.30 -47.44 -3.65
N GLY A 71 21.00 -47.69 -3.72
CA GLY A 71 20.38 -48.89 -3.14
C GLY A 71 20.28 -48.89 -1.60
N LYS A 72 20.55 -47.75 -0.94
CA LYS A 72 20.44 -47.60 0.52
C LYS A 72 19.09 -47.04 1.00
N GLY A 73 18.19 -46.71 0.07
CA GLY A 73 16.85 -46.20 0.32
C GLY A 73 16.15 -45.89 -1.00
N ASP A 74 14.83 -45.65 -0.95
CA ASP A 74 14.01 -45.39 -2.14
C ASP A 74 14.21 -43.97 -2.69
N TYR A 75 14.40 -43.00 -1.79
CA TYR A 75 14.67 -41.60 -2.12
C TYR A 75 15.92 -41.08 -1.40
N LEU A 76 16.65 -40.19 -2.06
CA LEU A 76 17.78 -39.47 -1.45
C LEU A 76 17.36 -38.05 -1.09
N LEU A 77 17.54 -37.68 0.17
CA LEU A 77 17.47 -36.30 0.65
C LEU A 77 18.79 -35.59 0.35
N LEU A 78 18.71 -34.52 -0.44
CA LEU A 78 19.84 -33.66 -0.79
C LEU A 78 19.82 -32.45 0.15
N ILE A 79 20.87 -32.30 0.96
CA ILE A 79 21.01 -31.22 1.93
C ILE A 79 22.49 -30.89 2.14
N ASP A 80 22.77 -29.59 2.35
CA ASP A 80 24.10 -29.08 2.69
C ASP A 80 24.27 -28.88 4.21
N ALA A 81 25.51 -28.85 4.68
CA ALA A 81 25.83 -28.83 6.11
C ALA A 81 25.35 -27.57 6.85
N ASP A 82 25.14 -26.47 6.13
CA ASP A 82 24.66 -25.18 6.61
C ASP A 82 23.14 -24.98 6.43
N GLU A 83 22.43 -26.02 6.00
CA GLU A 83 20.99 -26.02 5.78
C GLU A 83 20.24 -26.75 6.90
N VAL A 84 19.05 -26.26 7.26
CA VAL A 84 18.20 -26.80 8.33
C VAL A 84 16.77 -26.98 7.81
N LEU A 85 16.23 -28.19 7.90
CA LEU A 85 14.83 -28.45 7.57
C LEU A 85 13.90 -27.97 8.71
N ARG A 86 12.84 -27.26 8.33
CA ARG A 86 11.76 -26.83 9.22
C ARG A 86 10.44 -27.39 8.72
N TYR A 87 9.70 -28.01 9.62
CA TYR A 87 8.41 -28.66 9.36
C TYR A 87 7.61 -28.70 10.67
N ALA A 88 6.30 -28.89 10.57
CA ALA A 88 5.42 -28.98 11.73
C ALA A 88 5.65 -30.28 12.53
N GLU A 89 5.32 -30.26 13.82
CA GLU A 89 5.39 -31.45 14.67
C GLU A 89 4.52 -32.58 14.08
N GLY A 90 5.06 -33.80 14.03
CA GLY A 90 4.40 -34.96 13.42
C GLY A 90 4.50 -35.04 11.89
N PHE A 91 5.26 -34.17 11.24
CA PHE A 91 5.52 -34.30 9.80
C PHE A 91 6.24 -35.62 9.47
N GLY A 92 5.73 -36.33 8.48
CA GLY A 92 6.40 -37.43 7.79
C GLY A 92 6.25 -37.24 6.29
N PHE A 93 7.13 -37.87 5.50
CA PHE A 93 7.02 -37.78 4.05
C PHE A 93 5.68 -38.38 3.58
N PRO A 94 4.93 -37.69 2.70
CA PRO A 94 3.76 -38.29 2.06
C PRO A 94 4.21 -39.44 1.14
N PRO A 95 3.30 -40.29 0.65
CA PRO A 95 3.63 -41.26 -0.40
C PRO A 95 4.37 -40.59 -1.57
N LEU A 96 5.60 -41.06 -1.83
CA LEU A 96 6.49 -40.46 -2.83
C LEU A 96 6.43 -41.27 -4.14
N GLU A 97 5.93 -40.65 -5.21
CA GLU A 97 5.69 -41.27 -6.51
C GLU A 97 6.41 -40.59 -7.69
N LYS A 98 7.06 -39.44 -7.44
CA LYS A 98 7.69 -38.64 -8.50
C LYS A 98 9.18 -38.86 -8.54
N ASP A 99 9.78 -38.70 -9.71
CA ASP A 99 11.22 -38.88 -9.89
C ASP A 99 12.02 -37.89 -9.03
N ARG A 100 11.49 -36.68 -8.81
CA ARG A 100 12.05 -35.67 -7.91
C ARG A 100 11.01 -34.82 -7.22
N TYR A 101 11.36 -34.32 -6.04
CA TYR A 101 10.61 -33.30 -5.34
C TYR A 101 11.47 -32.07 -5.05
N TYR A 102 10.91 -30.89 -5.32
CA TYR A 102 11.50 -29.62 -4.93
C TYR A 102 11.11 -29.26 -3.49
N ILE A 103 12.08 -28.92 -2.66
CA ILE A 103 11.84 -28.34 -1.33
C ILE A 103 12.06 -26.82 -1.46
N PRO A 104 11.10 -25.98 -1.02
CA PRO A 104 11.30 -24.54 -0.96
C PRO A 104 12.48 -24.20 -0.04
N VAL A 105 13.42 -23.38 -0.53
CA VAL A 105 14.55 -22.89 0.27
C VAL A 105 14.31 -21.43 0.61
N ARG A 106 14.29 -21.13 1.90
CA ARG A 106 14.16 -19.76 2.42
C ARG A 106 15.54 -19.28 2.89
N GLN A 107 16.07 -18.29 2.21
CA GLN A 107 17.26 -17.56 2.65
C GLN A 107 16.82 -16.22 3.22
N VAL A 108 17.27 -15.90 4.44
CA VAL A 108 16.87 -14.65 5.13
C VAL A 108 17.26 -13.45 4.28
N GLY A 109 16.26 -12.67 3.83
CA GLY A 109 16.47 -11.47 3.01
C GLY A 109 16.64 -11.71 1.50
N ALA A 110 16.48 -12.94 1.00
CA ALA A 110 16.59 -13.27 -0.42
C ALA A 110 15.34 -13.99 -0.96
N ALA A 111 15.31 -14.17 -2.28
CA ALA A 111 14.26 -14.88 -3.02
C ALA A 111 14.08 -16.33 -2.51
N ASP A 112 12.84 -16.81 -2.43
CA ASP A 112 12.58 -18.25 -2.26
C ASP A 112 13.05 -18.98 -3.53
N VAL A 113 13.94 -19.95 -3.38
CA VAL A 113 14.47 -20.75 -4.49
C VAL A 113 14.00 -22.20 -4.34
N LYS A 114 13.53 -22.82 -5.42
CA LYS A 114 13.21 -24.25 -5.45
C LYS A 114 14.49 -25.03 -5.73
N ARG A 115 14.93 -25.90 -4.82
CA ARG A 115 16.05 -26.83 -5.04
C ARG A 115 15.54 -28.26 -5.04
N ASN A 116 16.22 -29.16 -5.77
CA ASN A 116 15.96 -30.59 -5.66
C ASN A 116 16.24 -31.00 -4.21
N GLY A 117 15.19 -31.34 -3.48
CA GLY A 117 15.31 -31.76 -2.08
C GLY A 117 15.26 -33.27 -1.96
N LEU A 118 14.41 -33.95 -2.73
CA LEU A 118 14.36 -35.40 -2.82
C LEU A 118 14.49 -35.87 -4.27
N ILE A 119 15.21 -36.97 -4.47
CA ILE A 119 15.33 -37.64 -5.77
C ILE A 119 15.10 -39.15 -5.61
N ASN A 120 14.44 -39.78 -6.58
CA ASN A 120 14.23 -41.23 -6.61
C ASN A 120 15.56 -41.95 -6.85
N ASN A 121 16.01 -42.75 -5.89
CA ASN A 121 17.31 -43.42 -5.89
C ASN A 121 17.41 -44.60 -6.88
N HIS A 122 16.29 -45.02 -7.46
CA HIS A 122 16.28 -46.04 -8.52
C HIS A 122 16.70 -45.49 -9.89
N LEU A 123 16.77 -44.16 -10.03
CA LEU A 123 17.21 -43.49 -11.25
C LEU A 123 18.68 -43.08 -11.17
N ARG A 124 19.30 -42.90 -12.35
CA ARG A 124 20.73 -42.57 -12.46
C ARG A 124 20.94 -41.05 -12.46
N TRP A 125 20.98 -40.49 -11.27
CA TRP A 125 21.29 -39.08 -11.06
C TRP A 125 22.79 -38.79 -11.14
N ARG A 126 23.14 -37.59 -11.59
CA ARG A 126 24.52 -37.12 -11.64
C ARG A 126 24.57 -35.61 -11.41
N TRP A 127 25.48 -35.17 -10.54
CA TRP A 127 25.87 -33.77 -10.42
C TRP A 127 26.77 -33.37 -11.59
N GLN A 128 26.46 -32.23 -12.22
CA GLN A 128 27.20 -31.65 -13.34
C GLN A 128 27.41 -30.16 -13.13
N GLY A 129 28.49 -29.61 -13.69
CA GLY A 129 28.82 -28.19 -13.59
C GLY A 129 30.12 -27.97 -12.81
N VAL A 130 30.93 -27.02 -13.29
CA VAL A 130 32.19 -26.65 -12.61
C VAL A 130 31.94 -25.79 -11.36
N ILE A 131 30.90 -24.96 -11.39
CA ILE A 131 30.44 -24.06 -10.33
C ILE A 131 28.92 -23.93 -10.46
N HIS A 132 28.23 -23.79 -9.32
CA HIS A 132 26.76 -23.86 -9.24
C HIS A 132 26.24 -25.15 -9.89
N GLU A 133 26.87 -26.25 -9.51
CA GLU A 133 26.57 -27.59 -10.00
C GLU A 133 25.10 -27.93 -9.77
N PHE A 134 24.54 -28.68 -10.71
CA PHE A 134 23.14 -29.06 -10.72
C PHE A 134 23.06 -30.57 -10.92
N ILE A 135 22.04 -31.17 -10.31
CA ILE A 135 21.78 -32.59 -10.44
C ILE A 135 20.86 -32.83 -11.65
N THR A 136 21.25 -33.79 -12.50
CA THR A 136 20.50 -34.18 -13.69
C THR A 136 20.30 -35.68 -13.73
N CYS A 137 19.22 -36.12 -14.38
CA CYS A 137 18.94 -37.51 -14.70
C CYS A 137 18.15 -37.54 -16.01
N PRO A 138 18.70 -38.11 -17.10
CA PRO A 138 18.00 -38.20 -18.38
C PRO A 138 16.68 -38.96 -18.31
N ASP A 139 16.58 -39.94 -17.41
CA ASP A 139 15.42 -40.81 -17.26
C ASP A 139 14.31 -40.19 -16.38
N ALA A 140 14.59 -39.08 -15.68
CA ALA A 140 13.63 -38.43 -14.79
C ALA A 140 12.67 -37.52 -15.56
N THR A 141 11.37 -37.85 -15.52
CA THR A 141 10.33 -37.17 -16.30
C THR A 141 9.27 -36.48 -15.44
N THR A 142 9.14 -36.85 -14.17
CA THR A 142 8.11 -36.33 -13.26
C THR A 142 8.70 -35.53 -12.10
N SER A 143 7.99 -34.48 -11.68
CA SER A 143 8.40 -33.68 -10.52
C SER A 143 7.19 -33.10 -9.77
N ALA A 144 7.39 -32.76 -8.50
CA ALA A 144 6.43 -32.03 -7.69
C ALA A 144 7.12 -31.12 -6.67
N ILE A 145 6.38 -30.18 -6.08
CA ILE A 145 6.85 -29.41 -4.92
C ILE A 145 6.41 -30.16 -3.66
N LEU A 146 7.34 -30.40 -2.74
CA LEU A 146 7.02 -30.99 -1.45
C LEU A 146 6.50 -29.90 -0.51
N THR A 147 5.27 -30.06 -0.03
CA THR A 147 4.61 -29.10 0.86
C THR A 147 4.74 -29.54 2.32
N GLY A 148 4.58 -28.61 3.26
CA GLY A 148 4.68 -28.89 4.70
C GLY A 148 6.11 -28.90 5.25
N ILE A 149 7.11 -28.67 4.39
CA ILE A 149 8.53 -28.61 4.73
C ILE A 149 9.20 -27.46 4.00
N VAL A 150 10.13 -26.79 4.67
CA VAL A 150 10.96 -25.72 4.10
C VAL A 150 12.40 -25.95 4.54
N ASN A 151 13.33 -25.72 3.62
CA ASN A 151 14.75 -25.72 3.94
C ASN A 151 15.20 -24.28 4.24
N VAL A 152 15.98 -24.08 5.29
CA VAL A 152 16.44 -22.76 5.74
C VAL A 152 17.95 -22.76 5.77
N CYS A 153 18.59 -21.84 5.04
CA CYS A 153 20.04 -21.65 5.12
C CYS A 153 20.37 -20.87 6.41
N ASN A 154 21.26 -21.40 7.25
CA ASN A 154 21.73 -20.71 8.45
C ASN A 154 22.65 -19.55 8.05
N SER A 155 22.18 -18.31 8.17
CA SER A 155 22.95 -17.08 7.88
C SER A 155 24.20 -16.87 8.75
N HIS A 156 24.38 -17.68 9.80
CA HIS A 156 25.62 -17.69 10.59
C HIS A 156 26.78 -18.36 9.83
N ALA A 157 26.54 -19.09 8.74
CA ALA A 157 27.59 -19.73 7.94
C ALA A 157 28.38 -18.73 7.07
N ASP A 158 27.76 -17.65 6.58
CA ASP A 158 28.43 -16.67 5.70
C ASP A 158 29.53 -15.86 6.39
N ASN A 159 29.49 -15.76 7.72
CA ASN A 159 30.55 -15.12 8.50
C ASN A 159 31.58 -16.11 9.08
N VAL A 160 31.33 -17.43 8.98
CA VAL A 160 31.94 -18.38 9.94
C VAL A 160 32.29 -19.76 9.35
N SER A 161 31.95 -20.09 8.10
CA SER A 161 32.48 -21.29 7.43
C SER A 161 34.01 -21.17 7.32
N GLY A 162 34.75 -22.16 7.83
CA GLY A 162 36.22 -22.13 7.96
C GLY A 162 37.01 -22.13 6.65
N ARG A 163 36.42 -21.72 5.52
CA ARG A 163 37.06 -21.64 4.21
C ARG A 163 37.45 -20.18 3.91
N SER A 164 38.70 -19.87 4.27
CA SER A 164 39.52 -18.67 4.05
C SER A 164 38.88 -17.28 4.27
N GLN A 165 39.60 -16.44 5.03
CA GLN A 165 39.41 -14.98 5.16
C GLN A 165 39.63 -14.20 3.84
N ASP A 166 39.47 -14.83 2.68
CA ASP A 166 39.45 -14.13 1.40
C ASP A 166 38.16 -13.29 1.37
N SER A 167 38.27 -11.98 1.08
CA SER A 167 37.08 -11.12 0.96
C SER A 167 36.06 -11.76 -0.01
N GLN A 168 34.75 -11.65 0.25
CA GLN A 168 33.71 -12.22 -0.63
C GLN A 168 33.95 -11.94 -2.13
N ARG A 169 34.53 -10.76 -2.44
CA ARG A 169 34.98 -10.40 -3.78
C ARG A 169 35.97 -11.41 -4.39
N VAL A 170 37.01 -11.81 -3.64
CA VAL A 170 38.03 -12.77 -4.11
C VAL A 170 37.39 -14.13 -4.42
N LYS A 171 36.44 -14.59 -3.60
CA LYS A 171 35.66 -15.81 -3.87
C LYS A 171 34.96 -15.71 -5.23
N TYR A 172 34.15 -14.67 -5.45
CA TYR A 172 33.41 -14.51 -6.70
C TYR A 172 34.33 -14.29 -7.92
N LEU A 173 35.51 -13.71 -7.75
CA LEU A 173 36.50 -13.63 -8.82
C LEU A 173 37.08 -15.00 -9.20
N ARG A 174 37.39 -15.85 -8.22
CA ARG A 174 37.82 -17.24 -8.48
C ARG A 174 36.72 -18.04 -9.17
N ASP A 175 35.48 -17.82 -8.76
CA ASP A 175 34.33 -18.45 -9.41
C ASP A 175 34.22 -18.01 -10.88
N ALA A 176 34.36 -16.71 -11.13
CA ALA A 176 34.37 -16.16 -12.47
C ALA A 176 35.53 -16.71 -13.33
N GLU A 177 36.75 -16.81 -12.80
CA GLU A 177 37.91 -17.38 -13.52
C GLU A 177 37.70 -18.85 -13.90
N THR A 178 37.07 -19.62 -13.02
CA THR A 178 36.74 -21.03 -13.28
C THR A 178 35.70 -21.15 -14.39
N LEU A 179 34.67 -20.32 -14.35
CA LEU A 179 33.64 -20.25 -15.38
C LEU A 179 34.19 -19.75 -16.72
N GLU A 180 35.11 -18.77 -16.72
CA GLU A 180 35.79 -18.31 -17.94
C GLU A 180 36.60 -19.44 -18.60
N LYS A 181 37.30 -20.26 -17.80
CA LYS A 181 38.01 -21.42 -18.32
C LYS A 181 37.04 -22.44 -18.91
N ALA A 182 35.97 -22.78 -18.19
CA ALA A 182 34.98 -23.73 -18.66
C ALA A 182 34.27 -23.28 -19.96
N LEU A 183 34.00 -21.99 -20.12
CA LEU A 183 33.41 -21.42 -21.34
C LEU A 183 34.38 -21.40 -22.54
N LYS A 184 35.70 -21.58 -22.34
CA LYS A 184 36.61 -21.81 -23.47
C LYS A 184 36.41 -23.20 -24.07
N ASP A 185 36.11 -24.17 -23.21
CA ASP A 185 35.91 -25.58 -23.61
C ASP A 185 34.46 -25.84 -24.06
N ASP A 186 33.49 -25.13 -23.47
CA ASP A 186 32.06 -25.22 -23.80
C ASP A 186 31.44 -23.82 -23.99
N PRO A 187 31.70 -23.15 -25.13
CA PRO A 187 31.31 -21.74 -25.36
C PRO A 187 29.79 -21.50 -25.41
N ASP A 188 29.02 -22.54 -25.74
CA ASP A 188 27.56 -22.46 -25.88
C ASP A 188 26.82 -22.76 -24.56
N ASN A 189 27.56 -22.98 -23.47
CA ASN A 189 26.98 -23.26 -22.16
C ASN A 189 26.29 -22.02 -21.56
N SER A 190 24.99 -21.92 -21.81
CA SER A 190 24.16 -20.81 -21.36
C SER A 190 24.13 -20.67 -19.84
N ARG A 191 24.26 -21.77 -19.09
CA ARG A 191 24.30 -21.73 -17.62
C ARG A 191 25.61 -21.11 -17.13
N TYR A 192 26.76 -21.52 -17.68
CA TYR A 192 28.05 -20.94 -17.32
C TYR A 192 28.13 -19.45 -17.67
N ALA A 193 27.63 -19.05 -18.84
CA ALA A 193 27.59 -17.65 -19.24
C ALA A 193 26.74 -16.79 -18.28
N PHE A 194 25.60 -17.32 -17.80
CA PHE A 194 24.76 -16.63 -16.81
C PHE A 194 25.49 -16.47 -15.47
N TYR A 195 26.00 -17.57 -14.90
CA TYR A 195 26.68 -17.52 -13.60
C TYR A 195 28.01 -16.77 -13.64
N LEU A 196 28.65 -16.66 -14.80
CA LEU A 196 29.80 -15.79 -14.98
C LEU A 196 29.42 -14.31 -14.77
N GLY A 197 28.28 -13.90 -15.34
CA GLY A 197 27.72 -12.56 -15.11
C GLY A 197 27.38 -12.31 -13.64
N ILE A 198 26.74 -13.28 -12.98
CA ILE A 198 26.42 -13.20 -11.54
C ILE A 198 27.69 -13.06 -10.70
N SER A 199 28.71 -13.87 -10.98
CA SER A 199 30.00 -13.85 -10.27
C SER A 199 30.69 -12.49 -10.42
N TYR A 200 30.73 -11.91 -11.64
CA TYR A 200 31.27 -10.56 -11.82
C TYR A 200 30.45 -9.49 -11.13
N ALA A 201 29.12 -9.56 -11.19
CA ALA A 201 28.26 -8.59 -10.52
C ALA A 201 28.46 -8.62 -9.00
N ALA A 202 28.59 -9.81 -8.41
CA ALA A 202 28.84 -10.01 -6.98
C ALA A 202 30.27 -9.57 -6.58
N ALA A 203 31.24 -9.71 -7.48
CA ALA A 203 32.61 -9.19 -7.28
C ALA A 203 32.75 -7.67 -7.46
N GLY A 204 31.68 -6.99 -7.91
CA GLY A 204 31.71 -5.55 -8.24
C GLY A 204 32.32 -5.22 -9.60
N GLU A 205 32.62 -6.22 -10.43
CA GLU A 205 33.18 -6.06 -11.79
C GLU A 205 32.07 -5.78 -12.81
N LEU A 206 31.39 -4.64 -12.67
CA LEU A 206 30.15 -4.35 -13.40
C LEU A 206 30.28 -4.38 -14.93
N GLU A 207 31.39 -3.89 -15.50
CA GLU A 207 31.61 -3.95 -16.95
C GLU A 207 31.79 -5.39 -17.47
N ARG A 208 32.48 -6.23 -16.71
CA ARG A 208 32.63 -7.66 -17.04
C ARG A 208 31.28 -8.37 -16.91
N ALA A 209 30.50 -8.03 -15.87
CA ALA A 209 29.16 -8.55 -15.69
C ALA A 209 28.22 -8.16 -16.85
N LYS A 210 28.25 -6.90 -17.29
CA LYS A 210 27.50 -6.40 -18.45
C LYS A 210 27.82 -7.22 -19.69
N LYS A 211 29.11 -7.42 -19.98
CA LYS A 211 29.56 -8.23 -21.13
C LYS A 211 29.05 -9.67 -21.04
N SER A 212 29.16 -10.31 -19.87
CA SER A 212 28.72 -11.69 -19.66
C SER A 212 27.20 -11.85 -19.78
N PHE A 213 26.41 -10.95 -19.20
CA PHE A 213 24.96 -11.00 -19.34
C PHE A 213 24.49 -10.69 -20.76
N ALA A 214 25.14 -9.76 -21.47
CA ALA A 214 24.84 -9.51 -22.88
C ALA A 214 25.14 -10.73 -23.76
N ALA A 215 26.28 -11.40 -23.52
CA ALA A 215 26.59 -12.66 -24.19
C ALA A 215 25.53 -13.73 -23.89
N ARG A 216 25.14 -13.90 -22.61
CA ARG A 216 24.08 -14.84 -22.22
C ARG A 216 22.73 -14.50 -22.85
N ALA A 217 22.38 -13.22 -22.93
CA ALA A 217 21.11 -12.76 -23.47
C ALA A 217 21.00 -12.98 -25.00
N ALA A 218 22.14 -13.10 -25.69
CA ALA A 218 22.23 -13.38 -27.12
C ALA A 218 22.22 -14.89 -27.46
N MET A 219 22.44 -15.77 -26.47
CA MET A 219 22.39 -17.21 -26.66
C MET A 219 20.96 -17.71 -26.85
N ALA A 220 20.78 -18.71 -27.72
CA ALA A 220 19.53 -19.43 -27.82
C ALA A 220 19.27 -20.20 -26.52
N SER A 221 18.08 -20.07 -25.95
CA SER A 221 17.61 -20.94 -24.87
C SER A 221 16.20 -21.43 -25.20
N ALA A 222 15.95 -22.71 -24.91
CA ALA A 222 14.62 -23.28 -24.97
C ALA A 222 13.71 -22.77 -23.83
N ASP A 223 14.30 -22.18 -22.80
CA ASP A 223 13.60 -21.63 -21.64
C ASP A 223 13.53 -20.09 -21.70
N ALA A 224 12.32 -19.57 -21.86
CA ALA A 224 12.03 -18.14 -21.84
C ALA A 224 12.36 -17.50 -20.48
N GLU A 225 12.35 -18.27 -19.39
CA GLU A 225 12.70 -17.83 -18.03
C GLU A 225 14.17 -17.43 -17.91
N GLU A 226 15.07 -18.28 -18.38
CA GLU A 226 16.50 -18.02 -18.28
C GLU A 226 16.91 -16.83 -19.15
N THR A 227 16.27 -16.71 -20.31
CA THR A 227 16.45 -15.56 -21.21
C THR A 227 15.98 -14.28 -20.53
N TYR A 228 14.81 -14.31 -19.88
CA TYR A 228 14.32 -13.20 -19.06
C TYR A 228 15.33 -12.81 -17.96
N LEU A 229 15.85 -13.77 -17.20
CA LEU A 229 16.79 -13.51 -16.10
C LEU A 229 18.07 -12.84 -16.60
N ALA A 230 18.59 -13.24 -17.76
CA ALA A 230 19.76 -12.61 -18.36
C ALA A 230 19.50 -11.14 -18.74
N TRP A 231 18.38 -10.86 -19.43
CA TRP A 231 17.98 -9.49 -19.78
C TRP A 231 17.72 -8.63 -18.54
N TYR A 232 17.04 -9.17 -17.53
CA TYR A 232 16.79 -8.45 -16.28
C TYR A 232 18.10 -8.07 -15.57
N ASN A 233 19.01 -9.03 -15.38
CA ASN A 233 20.30 -8.78 -14.71
C ASN A 233 21.19 -7.83 -15.52
N LEU A 234 21.19 -7.92 -16.85
CA LEU A 234 21.86 -6.95 -17.72
C LEU A 234 21.35 -5.53 -17.44
N GLY A 235 20.03 -5.35 -17.40
CA GLY A 235 19.41 -4.04 -17.16
C GLY A 235 19.72 -3.48 -15.78
N VAL A 236 19.77 -4.34 -14.76
CA VAL A 236 20.21 -3.97 -13.40
C VAL A 236 21.67 -3.52 -13.37
N VAL A 237 22.58 -4.24 -14.05
CA VAL A 237 24.00 -3.88 -14.13
C VAL A 237 24.19 -2.57 -14.91
N GLU A 238 23.51 -2.40 -16.05
CA GLU A 238 23.52 -1.15 -16.82
C GLU A 238 23.04 0.03 -15.96
N SER A 239 21.99 -0.16 -15.15
CA SER A 239 21.52 0.85 -14.22
C SER A 239 22.55 1.21 -13.13
N LYS A 240 23.36 0.25 -12.67
CA LYS A 240 24.43 0.47 -11.69
C LYS A 240 25.65 1.16 -12.31
N LEU A 241 25.90 0.95 -13.60
CA LEU A 241 26.90 1.65 -14.40
C LEU A 241 26.46 3.06 -14.85
N GLU A 242 25.25 3.47 -14.46
CA GLU A 242 24.63 4.75 -14.87
C GLU A 242 24.42 4.89 -16.40
N ASP A 243 24.41 3.78 -17.14
CA ASP A 243 24.02 3.72 -18.56
C ASP A 243 22.48 3.65 -18.66
N VAL A 244 21.82 4.77 -18.38
CA VAL A 244 20.36 4.82 -18.19
C VAL A 244 19.60 4.43 -19.46
N ASP A 245 20.07 4.83 -20.64
CA ASP A 245 19.39 4.54 -21.91
C ASP A 245 19.52 3.07 -22.32
N ALA A 246 20.66 2.43 -22.05
CA ALA A 246 20.78 0.99 -22.20
C ALA A 246 19.87 0.27 -21.20
N ALA A 247 19.99 0.60 -19.91
CA ALA A 247 19.21 -0.01 -18.84
C ALA A 247 17.70 0.04 -19.13
N ARG A 248 17.19 1.19 -19.59
CA ARG A 248 15.77 1.37 -19.92
C ARG A 248 15.33 0.44 -21.05
N ARG A 249 16.08 0.38 -22.15
CA ARG A 249 15.77 -0.51 -23.30
C ARG A 249 15.81 -1.99 -22.89
N THR A 250 16.82 -2.35 -22.12
CA THR A 250 17.05 -3.72 -21.64
C THR A 250 15.96 -4.18 -20.67
N LEU A 251 15.57 -3.34 -19.71
CA LEU A 251 14.51 -3.64 -18.73
C LEU A 251 13.12 -3.72 -19.39
N TYR A 252 12.79 -2.86 -20.35
CA TYR A 252 11.55 -3.00 -21.12
C TYR A 252 11.53 -4.30 -21.92
N ARG A 253 12.68 -4.72 -22.49
CA ARG A 253 12.79 -6.01 -23.17
C ARG A 253 12.62 -7.18 -22.20
N ALA A 254 13.21 -7.11 -21.01
CA ALA A 254 12.99 -8.11 -19.97
C ALA A 254 11.50 -8.22 -19.63
N HIS A 255 10.81 -7.10 -19.38
CA HIS A 255 9.37 -7.13 -19.11
C HIS A 255 8.55 -7.69 -20.29
N ALA A 256 8.88 -7.34 -21.53
CA ALA A 256 8.19 -7.87 -22.71
C ALA A 256 8.34 -9.40 -22.86
N LEU A 257 9.48 -9.97 -22.44
CA LEU A 257 9.69 -11.43 -22.42
C LEU A 257 8.86 -12.12 -21.34
N ARG A 258 8.60 -11.45 -20.21
CA ARG A 258 7.81 -12.01 -19.11
C ARG A 258 6.93 -10.94 -18.43
N PRO A 259 5.79 -10.58 -19.04
CA PRO A 259 4.95 -9.47 -18.57
C PRO A 259 4.32 -9.68 -17.19
N THR A 260 4.33 -10.92 -16.69
CA THR A 260 3.88 -11.29 -15.35
C THR A 260 4.87 -10.91 -14.25
N ARG A 261 6.12 -10.53 -14.59
CA ARG A 261 7.17 -10.14 -13.64
C ARG A 261 7.22 -8.63 -13.45
N ALA A 262 7.14 -8.22 -12.18
CA ALA A 262 7.11 -6.81 -11.77
C ALA A 262 8.51 -6.22 -11.55
N GLU A 263 9.55 -7.03 -11.36
CA GLU A 263 10.90 -6.57 -11.05
C GLU A 263 11.49 -5.59 -12.08
N PRO A 264 11.36 -5.81 -13.41
CA PRO A 264 11.87 -4.84 -14.38
C PRO A 264 11.14 -3.49 -14.28
N LEU A 265 9.83 -3.51 -14.00
CA LEU A 265 9.04 -2.30 -13.82
C LEU A 265 9.44 -1.52 -12.56
N LEU A 266 9.80 -2.22 -11.47
CA LEU A 266 10.37 -1.60 -10.27
C LEU A 266 11.67 -0.85 -10.60
N GLN A 267 12.58 -1.49 -11.35
CA GLN A 267 13.85 -0.87 -11.73
C GLN A 267 13.62 0.33 -12.67
N LEU A 268 12.72 0.20 -13.64
CA LEU A 268 12.33 1.31 -14.51
C LEU A 268 11.72 2.47 -13.71
N ALA A 269 10.85 2.19 -12.75
CA ALA A 269 10.24 3.23 -11.91
C ALA A 269 11.30 4.03 -11.14
N ARG A 270 12.30 3.33 -10.57
CA ARG A 270 13.45 3.95 -9.88
C ARG A 270 14.31 4.81 -10.81
N LEU A 271 14.57 4.34 -12.03
CA LEU A 271 15.31 5.11 -13.04
C LEU A 271 14.58 6.41 -13.35
N TYR A 272 13.29 6.34 -13.67
CA TYR A 272 12.50 7.54 -13.95
C TYR A 272 12.40 8.49 -12.76
N ARG A 273 12.27 7.97 -11.53
CA ARG A 273 12.30 8.83 -10.33
C ARG A 273 13.64 9.54 -10.16
N ARG A 274 14.77 8.87 -10.39
CA ARG A 274 16.11 9.48 -10.35
C ARG A 274 16.29 10.61 -11.36
N GLU A 275 15.63 10.51 -12.51
CA GLU A 275 15.60 11.54 -13.55
C GLU A 275 14.53 12.62 -13.30
N ASN A 276 13.91 12.63 -12.11
CA ASN A 276 12.79 13.51 -11.75
C ASN A 276 11.51 13.34 -12.60
N ASN A 277 11.41 12.27 -13.39
CA ASN A 277 10.20 11.91 -14.12
C ASN A 277 9.26 11.07 -13.24
N TYR A 278 8.71 11.73 -12.20
CA TYR A 278 7.87 11.08 -11.20
C TYR A 278 6.59 10.49 -11.78
N LEU A 279 6.05 11.07 -12.86
CA LEU A 279 4.84 10.57 -13.52
C LEU A 279 5.08 9.19 -14.14
N ALA A 280 6.16 9.03 -14.91
CA ALA A 280 6.51 7.72 -15.48
C ALA A 280 6.79 6.70 -14.37
N GLY A 281 7.55 7.10 -13.34
CA GLY A 281 7.84 6.24 -12.19
C GLY A 281 6.56 5.79 -11.45
N TYR A 282 5.64 6.72 -11.21
CA TYR A 282 4.34 6.44 -10.59
C TYR A 282 3.50 5.46 -11.43
N LEU A 283 3.36 5.68 -12.74
CA LEU A 283 2.54 4.83 -13.59
C LEU A 283 3.10 3.41 -13.70
N LEU A 284 4.42 3.27 -13.82
CA LEU A 284 5.09 1.97 -13.85
C LEU A 284 4.96 1.23 -12.52
N ALA A 285 5.22 1.90 -11.39
CA ALA A 285 5.06 1.30 -10.07
C ALA A 285 3.60 0.90 -9.80
N LYS A 286 2.63 1.73 -10.23
CA LYS A 286 1.19 1.44 -10.09
C LYS A 286 0.78 0.22 -10.92
N HIS A 287 1.27 0.10 -12.14
CA HIS A 287 1.01 -1.09 -12.95
C HIS A 287 1.68 -2.33 -12.35
N ALA A 288 2.93 -2.22 -11.90
CA ALA A 288 3.66 -3.30 -11.26
C ALA A 288 2.97 -3.81 -9.99
N LEU A 289 2.36 -2.93 -9.19
CA LEU A 289 1.56 -3.30 -8.02
C LEU A 289 0.29 -4.11 -8.35
N SER A 290 -0.19 -4.09 -9.59
CA SER A 290 -1.32 -4.94 -10.02
C SER A 290 -0.91 -6.36 -10.39
N LEU A 291 0.39 -6.64 -10.50
CA LEU A 291 0.90 -7.95 -10.87
C LEU A 291 1.02 -8.84 -9.62
N PRO A 292 0.44 -10.06 -9.63
CA PRO A 292 0.52 -10.97 -8.49
C PRO A 292 1.94 -11.55 -8.34
N TYR A 293 2.28 -12.00 -7.13
CA TYR A 293 3.54 -12.72 -6.90
C TYR A 293 3.61 -14.01 -7.74
N PRO A 294 4.63 -14.18 -8.60
CA PRO A 294 4.70 -15.27 -9.57
C PRO A 294 5.27 -16.56 -8.93
N LYS A 295 4.41 -17.30 -8.21
CA LYS A 295 4.79 -18.51 -7.42
C LYS A 295 5.49 -19.63 -8.21
N ASN A 296 5.31 -19.69 -9.52
CA ASN A 296 5.83 -20.76 -10.35
C ASN A 296 7.18 -20.43 -10.97
N ASP A 297 7.56 -19.16 -10.96
CA ASP A 297 8.78 -18.67 -11.58
C ASP A 297 10.01 -18.93 -10.70
N LEU A 298 11.17 -18.96 -11.35
CA LEU A 298 12.50 -19.06 -10.77
C LEU A 298 13.03 -17.69 -10.35
N CYS A 299 13.82 -17.68 -9.27
CA CYS A 299 14.59 -16.52 -8.81
C CYS A 299 13.73 -15.24 -8.68
N VAL A 300 12.55 -15.34 -8.05
CA VAL A 300 11.64 -14.21 -7.85
C VAL A 300 12.07 -13.37 -6.66
N GLU A 301 12.34 -12.08 -6.86
CA GLU A 301 12.74 -11.18 -5.77
C GLU A 301 11.56 -10.90 -4.83
N TYR A 302 11.40 -11.69 -3.77
CA TYR A 302 10.30 -11.55 -2.80
C TYR A 302 10.13 -10.11 -2.30
N VAL A 303 11.23 -9.45 -1.95
CA VAL A 303 11.25 -8.06 -1.43
C VAL A 303 10.68 -7.05 -2.42
N ALA A 304 10.74 -7.32 -3.74
CA ALA A 304 10.12 -6.49 -4.76
C ALA A 304 8.62 -6.36 -4.53
N TYR A 305 7.96 -7.49 -4.26
CA TYR A 305 6.51 -7.61 -4.09
C TYR A 305 6.06 -7.32 -2.66
N ASP A 306 6.88 -7.66 -1.66
CA ASP A 306 6.54 -7.48 -0.24
C ASP A 306 6.51 -6.00 0.17
N HIS A 307 7.50 -5.20 -0.27
CA HIS A 307 7.56 -3.78 0.15
C HIS A 307 8.23 -2.82 -0.84
N MET A 308 9.20 -3.23 -1.66
CA MET A 308 9.95 -2.29 -2.51
C MET A 308 9.10 -1.59 -3.57
N LEU A 309 8.17 -2.30 -4.22
CA LEU A 309 7.24 -1.69 -5.18
C LEU A 309 6.32 -0.66 -4.53
N LEU A 310 5.81 -0.98 -3.34
CA LEU A 310 4.90 -0.09 -2.64
C LEU A 310 5.62 1.15 -2.08
N ILE A 311 6.89 1.00 -1.67
CA ILE A 311 7.76 2.14 -1.31
C ILE A 311 8.00 3.04 -2.53
N GLU A 312 8.36 2.46 -3.68
CA GLU A 312 8.63 3.23 -4.88
C GLU A 312 7.38 3.95 -5.39
N PHE A 313 6.23 3.28 -5.35
CA PHE A 313 4.93 3.88 -5.62
C PHE A 313 4.63 5.05 -4.68
N ALA A 314 4.80 4.86 -3.36
CA ALA A 314 4.56 5.91 -2.36
C ALA A 314 5.47 7.13 -2.61
N ASN A 315 6.75 6.92 -2.88
CA ASN A 315 7.69 7.99 -3.17
C ASN A 315 7.26 8.81 -4.39
N CYS A 316 6.95 8.16 -5.52
CA CYS A 316 6.49 8.83 -6.73
C CYS A 316 5.13 9.53 -6.52
N ALA A 317 4.19 8.91 -5.81
CA ALA A 317 2.89 9.50 -5.51
C ALA A 317 3.04 10.80 -4.71
N LEU A 318 3.86 10.80 -3.66
CA LEU A 318 4.08 11.98 -2.82
C LEU A 318 4.78 13.12 -3.58
N LEU A 319 5.75 12.79 -4.44
CA LEU A 319 6.43 13.77 -5.30
C LEU A 319 5.49 14.40 -6.35
N LEU A 320 4.42 13.71 -6.71
CA LEU A 320 3.35 14.23 -7.57
C LEU A 320 2.22 14.94 -6.80
N GLY A 321 2.31 15.05 -5.47
CA GLY A 321 1.25 15.63 -4.63
C GLY A 321 0.01 14.73 -4.46
N LYS A 322 0.10 13.44 -4.82
CA LYS A 322 -0.95 12.43 -4.62
C LYS A 322 -0.90 11.90 -3.19
N PHE A 323 -1.16 12.79 -2.23
CA PHE A 323 -0.97 12.53 -0.81
C PHE A 323 -1.91 11.46 -0.24
N ASP A 324 -3.09 11.27 -0.83
CA ASP A 324 -4.04 10.21 -0.48
C ASP A 324 -3.48 8.81 -0.80
N GLU A 325 -3.01 8.61 -2.04
CA GLU A 325 -2.40 7.36 -2.49
C GLU A 325 -1.10 7.08 -1.71
N GLY A 326 -0.28 8.13 -1.51
CA GLY A 326 0.96 8.03 -0.74
C GLY A 326 0.73 7.70 0.74
N PHE A 327 -0.28 8.32 1.39
CA PHE A 327 -0.64 8.05 2.78
C PHE A 327 -1.06 6.59 2.97
N GLU A 328 -1.95 6.08 2.10
CA GLU A 328 -2.44 4.71 2.18
C GLU A 328 -1.34 3.67 1.92
N ALA A 329 -0.46 3.94 0.94
CA ALA A 329 0.71 3.10 0.70
C ALA A 329 1.64 3.07 1.92
N CYS A 330 1.95 4.22 2.52
CA CYS A 330 2.77 4.28 3.73
C CYS A 330 2.12 3.56 4.91
N ARG A 331 0.80 3.70 5.09
CA ARG A 331 0.04 2.99 6.14
C ARG A 331 0.16 1.47 5.99
N LYS A 332 -0.02 0.95 4.77
CA LYS A 332 0.16 -0.48 4.46
C LYS A 332 1.59 -0.95 4.74
N LEU A 333 2.59 -0.17 4.35
CA LEU A 333 4.00 -0.46 4.63
C LEU A 333 4.30 -0.51 6.13
N LEU A 334 3.83 0.46 6.91
CA LEU A 334 4.05 0.48 8.36
C LEU A 334 3.39 -0.70 9.08
N ALA A 335 2.26 -1.19 8.55
CA ALA A 335 1.58 -2.39 9.03
C ALA A 335 2.27 -3.70 8.61
N ASN A 336 3.21 -3.67 7.65
CA ASN A 336 3.95 -4.86 7.22
C ASN A 336 5.03 -5.21 8.27
N PRO A 337 4.98 -6.41 8.90
CA PRO A 337 5.99 -6.84 9.86
C PRO A 337 7.36 -7.11 9.23
N ASN A 338 7.42 -7.40 7.93
CA ASN A 338 8.65 -7.71 7.20
C ASN A 338 9.41 -6.45 6.72
N LEU A 339 8.84 -5.25 6.90
CA LEU A 339 9.48 -4.01 6.47
C LEU A 339 10.79 -3.76 7.26
N PRO A 340 11.96 -3.70 6.59
CA PRO A 340 13.25 -3.48 7.25
C PRO A 340 13.31 -2.15 8.01
N ALA A 341 14.12 -2.11 9.06
CA ALA A 341 14.23 -0.95 9.95
C ALA A 341 14.71 0.31 9.20
N GLU A 342 15.63 0.15 8.24
CA GLU A 342 16.12 1.29 7.44
C GLU A 342 15.01 1.96 6.62
N PHE A 343 14.06 1.19 6.08
CA PHE A 343 12.95 1.74 5.31
C PHE A 343 11.83 2.27 6.21
N ARG A 344 11.64 1.68 7.39
CA ARG A 344 10.56 2.07 8.31
C ARG A 344 10.65 3.55 8.71
N ALA A 345 11.86 4.06 8.97
CA ALA A 345 12.06 5.48 9.31
C ALA A 345 11.65 6.41 8.14
N GLN A 346 12.07 6.08 6.91
CA GLN A 346 11.70 6.83 5.71
C GLN A 346 10.19 6.81 5.46
N VAL A 347 9.58 5.62 5.56
CA VAL A 347 8.13 5.44 5.37
C VAL A 347 7.34 6.22 6.43
N GLN A 348 7.80 6.26 7.68
CA GLN A 348 7.16 7.05 8.74
C GLN A 348 7.21 8.56 8.42
N SER A 349 8.35 9.06 7.95
CA SER A 349 8.48 10.46 7.53
C SER A 349 7.53 10.79 6.37
N ASN A 350 7.46 9.91 5.37
CA ASN A 350 6.54 10.04 4.24
C ASN A 350 5.07 10.00 4.67
N TYR A 351 4.73 9.12 5.61
CA TYR A 351 3.39 9.04 6.21
C TYR A 351 2.99 10.36 6.87
N GLU A 352 3.87 10.96 7.67
CA GLU A 352 3.60 12.25 8.33
C GLU A 352 3.50 13.40 7.33
N LEU A 353 4.35 13.43 6.30
CA LEU A 353 4.26 14.40 5.21
C LEU A 353 2.90 14.32 4.50
N ALA A 354 2.48 13.11 4.14
CA ALA A 354 1.20 12.87 3.49
C ALA A 354 0.03 13.30 4.39
N ARG A 355 0.06 12.89 5.66
CA ARG A 355 -0.95 13.24 6.67
C ARG A 355 -1.09 14.76 6.83
N LYS A 356 0.03 15.49 6.94
CA LYS A 356 0.02 16.94 7.09
C LYS A 356 -0.59 17.63 5.86
N ASN A 357 -0.26 17.18 4.65
CA ASN A 357 -0.81 17.76 3.42
C ASN A 357 -2.30 17.45 3.24
N LEU A 358 -2.75 16.23 3.57
CA LEU A 358 -4.16 15.89 3.57
C LEU A 358 -4.95 16.76 4.55
N GLN A 359 -4.43 16.99 5.75
CA GLN A 359 -5.07 17.87 6.74
C GLN A 359 -5.12 19.33 6.27
N ALA A 360 -4.05 19.84 5.66
CA ALA A 360 -3.99 21.22 5.17
C ALA A 360 -4.94 21.50 3.99
N ASN A 361 -5.26 20.48 3.19
CA ASN A 361 -6.15 20.59 2.03
C ASN A 361 -7.49 19.86 2.25
N ALA A 362 -7.81 19.52 3.50
CA ALA A 362 -9.01 18.76 3.84
C ALA A 362 -10.29 19.48 3.37
N PRO A 363 -11.25 18.77 2.75
CA PRO A 363 -12.49 19.39 2.31
C PRO A 363 -13.28 19.93 3.50
N ILE A 364 -14.00 21.03 3.26
CA ILE A 364 -14.80 21.71 4.27
C ILE A 364 -16.27 21.53 3.92
N PHE A 365 -17.04 20.95 4.82
CA PHE A 365 -18.48 20.76 4.64
C PHE A 365 -19.25 21.68 5.57
N ILE A 366 -19.96 22.64 4.98
CA ILE A 366 -20.78 23.61 5.70
C ILE A 366 -22.23 23.17 5.61
N GLY A 367 -22.93 23.15 6.74
CA GLY A 367 -24.36 22.90 6.76
C GLY A 367 -25.04 23.52 7.97
N GLY A 368 -26.33 23.22 8.12
CA GLY A 368 -27.20 23.70 9.18
C GLY A 368 -28.63 23.69 8.69
N THR A 369 -29.55 24.19 9.49
CA THR A 369 -30.91 24.43 9.02
C THR A 369 -30.88 25.48 7.91
N GLN A 370 -31.69 25.32 6.85
CA GLN A 370 -31.88 26.34 5.82
C GLN A 370 -32.21 27.67 6.52
N ARG A 371 -31.70 28.78 5.97
CA ARG A 371 -31.87 30.14 6.51
C ARG A 371 -31.12 30.42 7.82
N SER A 372 -30.22 29.53 8.28
CA SER A 372 -29.36 29.79 9.44
C SER A 372 -28.12 30.66 9.15
N GLY A 373 -27.91 31.12 7.91
CA GLY A 373 -26.72 31.92 7.55
C GLY A 373 -25.56 31.11 6.95
N THR A 374 -25.79 29.86 6.55
CA THR A 374 -24.80 29.02 5.84
C THR A 374 -24.23 29.69 4.59
N THR A 375 -25.07 30.40 3.80
CA THR A 375 -24.58 31.15 2.63
C THR A 375 -23.68 32.32 3.01
N LEU A 376 -23.92 33.01 4.13
CA LEU A 376 -23.04 34.10 4.58
C LEU A 376 -21.65 33.55 4.91
N LEU A 377 -21.58 32.49 5.72
CA LEU A 377 -20.31 31.88 6.08
C LEU A 377 -19.52 31.41 4.86
N ARG A 378 -20.19 30.73 3.90
CA ARG A 378 -19.51 30.22 2.70
C ARG A 378 -18.93 31.35 1.85
N VAL A 379 -19.64 32.46 1.69
CA VAL A 379 -19.14 33.58 0.86
C VAL A 379 -17.98 34.32 1.52
N MET A 380 -17.91 34.33 2.86
CA MET A 380 -16.78 34.87 3.61
C MET A 380 -15.55 33.97 3.48
N LEU A 381 -15.72 32.65 3.64
CA LEU A 381 -14.64 31.68 3.42
C LEU A 381 -14.12 31.70 1.98
N ASP A 382 -15.01 31.89 1.00
CA ASP A 382 -14.66 31.98 -0.42
C ASP A 382 -13.79 33.22 -0.76
N CYS A 383 -13.70 34.21 0.13
CA CYS A 383 -12.75 35.32 -0.01
C CYS A 383 -11.34 34.99 0.47
N HIS A 384 -11.15 33.96 1.31
CA HIS A 384 -9.83 33.56 1.81
C HIS A 384 -8.93 33.12 0.64
N PRO A 385 -7.63 33.48 0.59
CA PRO A 385 -6.76 33.18 -0.56
C PRO A 385 -6.58 31.69 -0.83
N ARG A 386 -6.78 30.83 0.18
CA ARG A 386 -6.62 29.37 0.06
C ARG A 386 -7.91 28.57 -0.11
N ILE A 387 -9.07 29.17 0.17
CA ILE A 387 -10.36 28.45 0.17
C ILE A 387 -11.25 28.99 -0.95
N CYS A 388 -11.77 28.10 -1.80
CA CYS A 388 -12.89 28.40 -2.68
C CYS A 388 -14.16 27.72 -2.18
N CYS A 389 -15.29 28.41 -2.26
CA CYS A 389 -16.60 27.83 -1.99
C CYS A 389 -17.64 28.37 -2.97
N GLY A 390 -18.09 27.48 -3.86
CA GLY A 390 -19.11 27.78 -4.85
C GLY A 390 -20.54 27.82 -4.28
N PRO A 391 -21.55 27.93 -5.16
CA PRO A 391 -22.96 27.73 -4.83
C PRO A 391 -23.24 26.30 -4.34
N GLU A 392 -24.46 26.05 -3.87
CA GLU A 392 -24.91 24.72 -3.42
C GLU A 392 -24.77 23.69 -4.54
N LEU A 393 -23.87 22.72 -4.36
CA LEU A 393 -23.68 21.65 -5.33
C LEU A 393 -24.80 20.59 -5.21
N LYS A 394 -25.37 20.43 -4.01
CA LYS A 394 -26.48 19.51 -3.67
C LYS A 394 -26.22 18.03 -3.95
N VAL A 395 -25.02 17.67 -4.41
CA VAL A 395 -24.63 16.30 -4.76
C VAL A 395 -24.19 15.49 -3.53
N LEU A 396 -23.63 16.13 -2.51
CA LEU A 396 -23.07 15.43 -1.34
C LEU A 396 -24.11 14.60 -0.58
N PRO A 397 -25.35 15.08 -0.33
CA PRO A 397 -26.42 14.24 0.23
C PRO A 397 -26.70 12.99 -0.62
N VAL A 398 -26.69 13.11 -1.95
CA VAL A 398 -26.95 12.00 -2.87
C VAL A 398 -25.82 10.97 -2.80
N VAL A 399 -24.57 11.44 -2.83
CA VAL A 399 -23.39 10.57 -2.71
C VAL A 399 -23.35 9.88 -1.35
N ALA A 400 -23.69 10.58 -0.27
CA ALA A 400 -23.73 10.01 1.07
C ALA A 400 -24.79 8.90 1.19
N GLU A 401 -26.00 9.12 0.67
CA GLU A 401 -27.04 8.07 0.64
C GLU A 401 -26.64 6.88 -0.26
N HIS A 402 -26.02 7.14 -1.41
CA HIS A 402 -25.50 6.08 -2.26
C HIS A 402 -24.41 5.26 -1.56
N TYR A 403 -23.47 5.91 -0.88
CA TYR A 403 -22.44 5.24 -0.09
C TYR A 403 -23.04 4.38 1.01
N LYS A 404 -23.96 4.93 1.83
CA LYS A 404 -24.68 4.16 2.87
C LYS A 404 -25.39 2.93 2.30
N PHE A 405 -26.04 3.07 1.15
CA PHE A 405 -26.68 1.96 0.46
C PHE A 405 -25.67 0.87 0.10
N LEU A 406 -24.53 1.24 -0.51
CA LEU A 406 -23.49 0.29 -0.93
C LEU A 406 -22.80 -0.40 0.24
N VAL A 407 -22.38 0.34 1.27
CA VAL A 407 -21.62 -0.23 2.40
C VAL A 407 -22.50 -0.87 3.47
N GLY A 408 -23.79 -0.53 3.49
CA GLY A 408 -24.80 -1.12 4.35
C GLY A 408 -25.59 -2.21 3.63
N ARG A 409 -26.69 -1.79 2.98
CA ARG A 409 -27.71 -2.71 2.44
C ARG A 409 -27.23 -3.59 1.29
N ASN A 410 -26.28 -3.13 0.48
CA ASN A 410 -25.80 -3.83 -0.72
C ASN A 410 -24.38 -4.40 -0.55
N ARG A 411 -23.90 -4.50 0.70
CA ARG A 411 -22.52 -4.86 1.02
C ARG A 411 -22.13 -6.22 0.44
N GLU A 412 -22.95 -7.25 0.64
CA GLU A 412 -22.66 -8.62 0.20
C GLU A 412 -22.53 -8.70 -1.33
N VAL A 413 -23.38 -7.99 -2.06
CA VAL A 413 -23.30 -7.90 -3.53
C VAL A 413 -22.00 -7.24 -3.95
N MET A 414 -21.62 -6.10 -3.34
CA MET A 414 -20.34 -5.46 -3.68
C MET A 414 -19.13 -6.39 -3.42
N HIS A 415 -19.15 -7.14 -2.31
CA HIS A 415 -18.12 -8.15 -2.03
C HIS A 415 -18.09 -9.28 -3.06
N SER A 416 -19.23 -9.73 -3.59
CA SER A 416 -19.25 -10.78 -4.63
C SER A 416 -18.62 -10.33 -5.95
N TYR A 417 -18.55 -9.01 -6.20
CA TYR A 417 -17.79 -8.41 -7.31
C TYR A 417 -16.34 -8.07 -6.95
N GLY A 418 -15.86 -8.48 -5.77
CA GLY A 418 -14.49 -8.23 -5.31
C GLY A 418 -14.23 -6.84 -4.74
N ASN A 419 -15.28 -6.05 -4.46
CA ASN A 419 -15.12 -4.70 -3.91
C ASN A 419 -15.15 -4.71 -2.39
N THR A 420 -14.17 -4.07 -1.76
CA THR A 420 -14.16 -3.80 -0.33
C THR A 420 -14.87 -2.48 0.00
N VAL A 421 -15.12 -2.22 1.29
CA VAL A 421 -15.63 -0.91 1.75
C VAL A 421 -14.67 0.23 1.36
N ALA A 422 -13.37 -0.01 1.40
CA ALA A 422 -12.36 0.96 1.00
C ALA A 422 -12.42 1.28 -0.51
N ASP A 423 -12.76 0.29 -1.35
CA ASP A 423 -12.95 0.51 -2.78
C ASP A 423 -14.17 1.40 -3.05
N VAL A 424 -15.28 1.15 -2.34
CA VAL A 424 -16.50 1.98 -2.42
C VAL A 424 -16.24 3.41 -1.94
N GLN A 425 -15.56 3.55 -0.80
CA GLN A 425 -15.16 4.84 -0.24
C GLN A 425 -14.33 5.64 -1.26
N ARG A 426 -13.29 5.02 -1.84
CA ARG A 426 -12.45 5.63 -2.88
C ARG A 426 -13.28 6.05 -4.10
N SER A 427 -14.19 5.22 -4.58
CA SER A 427 -15.03 5.55 -5.74
C SER A 427 -15.93 6.76 -5.48
N CYS A 428 -16.60 6.82 -4.32
CA CYS A 428 -17.42 7.96 -3.94
C CYS A 428 -16.59 9.24 -3.75
N ARG A 429 -15.42 9.13 -3.13
CA ARG A 429 -14.46 10.23 -2.97
C ARG A 429 -14.06 10.81 -4.33
N LEU A 430 -13.56 9.95 -5.24
CA LEU A 430 -13.09 10.35 -6.57
C LEU A 430 -14.20 11.04 -7.38
N PHE A 431 -15.43 10.54 -7.32
CA PHE A 431 -16.56 11.17 -8.00
C PHE A 431 -16.77 12.62 -7.56
N VAL A 432 -16.73 12.88 -6.24
CA VAL A 432 -16.90 14.24 -5.70
C VAL A 432 -15.69 15.12 -6.01
N GLU A 433 -14.47 14.61 -5.84
CA GLU A 433 -13.23 15.35 -6.10
C GLU A 433 -13.12 15.75 -7.58
N ASP A 434 -13.52 14.87 -8.51
CA ASP A 434 -13.52 15.17 -9.94
C ASP A 434 -14.54 16.24 -10.31
N LEU A 435 -15.74 16.21 -9.69
CA LEU A 435 -16.76 17.25 -9.88
C LEU A 435 -16.28 18.65 -9.45
N VAL A 436 -15.47 18.74 -8.38
CA VAL A 436 -14.93 20.03 -7.90
C VAL A 436 -13.58 20.40 -8.53
N ALA A 437 -12.92 19.47 -9.24
CA ALA A 437 -11.56 19.68 -9.76
C ALA A 437 -11.48 20.86 -10.74
N ASN A 438 -12.46 21.01 -11.63
CA ASN A 438 -12.53 22.15 -12.56
C ASN A 438 -12.72 23.47 -11.81
N PHE A 439 -13.53 23.47 -10.75
CA PHE A 439 -13.76 24.64 -9.93
C PHE A 439 -12.49 25.06 -9.18
N LEU A 440 -11.79 24.12 -8.53
CA LEU A 440 -10.49 24.36 -7.87
C LEU A 440 -9.47 24.95 -8.85
N ARG A 441 -9.33 24.36 -10.04
CA ARG A 441 -8.41 24.86 -11.09
C ARG A 441 -8.76 26.28 -11.52
N ALA A 442 -10.03 26.56 -11.79
CA ALA A 442 -10.48 27.88 -12.23
C ALA A 442 -10.27 28.95 -11.14
N GLN A 443 -10.41 28.59 -9.87
CA GLN A 443 -10.21 29.52 -8.74
C GLN A 443 -8.74 29.69 -8.36
N GLY A 444 -7.85 28.77 -8.77
CA GLY A 444 -6.43 28.80 -8.41
C GLY A 444 -6.17 28.60 -6.92
N LYS A 445 -7.12 28.01 -6.18
CA LYS A 445 -7.03 27.80 -4.72
C LYS A 445 -6.87 26.30 -4.41
N PRO A 446 -6.08 25.93 -3.40
CA PRO A 446 -5.75 24.53 -3.11
C PRO A 446 -6.84 23.77 -2.34
N ARG A 447 -7.78 24.48 -1.70
CA ARG A 447 -8.77 23.89 -0.79
C ARG A 447 -10.17 24.33 -1.17
N TRP A 448 -11.11 23.38 -1.13
CA TRP A 448 -12.51 23.65 -1.42
C TRP A 448 -13.38 23.47 -0.18
N ALA A 449 -14.46 24.24 -0.16
CA ALA A 449 -15.60 24.04 0.70
C ALA A 449 -16.84 23.78 -0.15
N GLU A 450 -17.75 22.98 0.37
CA GLU A 450 -19.09 22.82 -0.19
C GLU A 450 -20.12 23.10 0.89
N LYS A 451 -21.05 23.99 0.53
CA LYS A 451 -22.15 24.39 1.39
C LYS A 451 -23.42 23.86 0.76
N THR A 452 -23.97 22.82 1.36
CA THR A 452 -25.36 22.40 1.19
C THR A 452 -25.93 22.25 2.60
N PRO A 453 -27.02 22.95 2.98
CA PRO A 453 -27.55 22.92 4.35
C PRO A 453 -27.67 21.51 4.95
N GLN A 454 -28.13 20.55 4.14
CA GLN A 454 -28.31 19.15 4.49
C GLN A 454 -27.00 18.41 4.83
N ASN A 455 -25.81 18.93 4.52
CA ASN A 455 -24.53 18.28 4.83
C ASN A 455 -24.41 17.93 6.33
N THR A 456 -25.03 18.71 7.21
CA THR A 456 -25.09 18.44 8.65
C THR A 456 -25.74 17.11 9.00
N ARG A 457 -26.67 16.61 8.19
CA ARG A 457 -27.31 15.31 8.38
C ARG A 457 -26.42 14.14 7.97
N TYR A 458 -25.35 14.43 7.22
CA TYR A 458 -24.46 13.46 6.61
C TYR A 458 -23.04 13.52 7.16
N MET A 459 -22.77 14.26 8.24
CA MET A 459 -21.40 14.46 8.74
C MET A 459 -20.67 13.14 9.02
N LEU A 460 -21.36 12.13 9.56
CA LEU A 460 -20.74 10.81 9.79
C LEU A 460 -20.32 10.16 8.48
N THR A 461 -21.25 10.04 7.54
CA THR A 461 -21.02 9.39 6.25
C THR A 461 -20.00 10.16 5.40
N LEU A 462 -20.10 11.48 5.34
CA LEU A 462 -19.09 12.31 4.69
C LEU A 462 -17.73 12.19 5.40
N GLY A 463 -17.71 12.01 6.72
CA GLY A 463 -16.50 11.77 7.50
C GLY A 463 -15.92 10.36 7.35
N GLU A 464 -16.69 9.41 6.82
CA GLU A 464 -16.24 8.10 6.35
C GLU A 464 -15.68 8.21 4.93
N ILE A 465 -16.35 8.92 4.02
CA ILE A 465 -15.87 9.14 2.64
C ILE A 465 -14.59 9.99 2.64
N PHE A 466 -14.54 11.03 3.48
CA PHE A 466 -13.43 11.96 3.65
C PHE A 466 -12.95 12.00 5.11
N PRO A 467 -12.06 11.07 5.52
CA PRO A 467 -11.57 10.98 6.90
C PRO A 467 -10.90 12.25 7.43
N GLU A 468 -10.34 13.07 6.55
CA GLU A 468 -9.67 14.32 6.86
C GLU A 468 -10.61 15.53 6.96
N ALA A 469 -11.87 15.41 6.51
CA ALA A 469 -12.80 16.53 6.37
C ALA A 469 -13.07 17.28 7.69
N ARG A 470 -13.35 18.58 7.55
CA ARG A 470 -13.85 19.44 8.63
C ARG A 470 -15.28 19.87 8.35
N PHE A 471 -16.09 19.89 9.40
CA PHE A 471 -17.51 20.22 9.32
C PHE A 471 -17.80 21.52 10.06
N ILE A 472 -18.63 22.38 9.49
CA ILE A 472 -19.14 23.56 10.17
C ILE A 472 -20.67 23.48 10.21
N HIS A 473 -21.21 23.42 11.43
CA HIS A 473 -22.64 23.51 11.70
C HIS A 473 -23.01 24.96 12.01
N VAL A 474 -23.75 25.62 11.12
CA VAL A 474 -24.24 26.98 11.37
C VAL A 474 -25.56 26.93 12.12
N LEU A 475 -25.54 27.39 13.36
CA LEU A 475 -26.67 27.49 14.27
C LEU A 475 -27.22 28.93 14.26
N ARG A 476 -28.54 29.07 14.30
CA ARG A 476 -29.24 30.36 14.42
C ARG A 476 -30.47 30.20 15.28
N ASP A 477 -30.93 31.28 15.91
CA ASP A 477 -32.23 31.34 16.60
C ASP A 477 -33.33 30.75 15.72
N GLY A 478 -33.95 29.68 16.21
CA GLY A 478 -34.95 28.92 15.48
C GLY A 478 -36.17 29.74 15.08
N ARG A 479 -36.50 30.78 15.85
CA ARG A 479 -37.63 31.67 15.56
C ARG A 479 -37.37 32.52 14.33
N ASP A 480 -36.17 33.07 14.20
CA ASP A 480 -35.75 33.82 13.01
C ASP A 480 -35.64 32.91 11.78
N VAL A 481 -35.16 31.67 11.98
CA VAL A 481 -35.13 30.66 10.93
C VAL A 481 -36.54 30.34 10.44
N ALA A 482 -37.48 30.06 11.35
CA ALA A 482 -38.86 29.75 10.99
C ALA A 482 -39.55 30.92 10.27
N CYS A 483 -39.40 32.15 10.76
CA CYS A 483 -39.89 33.34 10.07
C CYS A 483 -39.33 33.44 8.64
N SER A 484 -38.03 33.17 8.46
CA SER A 484 -37.44 33.18 7.12
C SER A 484 -37.87 32.01 6.24
N LEU A 485 -38.19 30.84 6.79
CA LEU A 485 -38.65 29.68 6.03
C LEU A 485 -40.06 29.90 5.48
N LEU A 486 -40.94 30.51 6.28
CA LEU A 486 -42.33 30.75 5.90
C LEU A 486 -42.49 31.80 4.79
N THR A 487 -41.45 32.57 4.46
CA THR A 487 -41.46 33.44 3.28
C THR A 487 -41.05 32.72 1.99
N MET A 488 -40.71 31.43 2.04
CA MET A 488 -40.23 30.67 0.89
C MET A 488 -41.35 29.88 0.22
N GLU A 489 -41.42 29.93 -1.10
CA GLU A 489 -42.37 29.18 -1.94
C GLU A 489 -41.73 27.89 -2.48
N TRP A 490 -41.14 27.08 -1.59
CA TRP A 490 -40.46 25.84 -1.98
C TRP A 490 -41.42 24.65 -2.05
N SER A 491 -41.32 23.88 -3.13
CA SER A 491 -42.10 22.67 -3.38
C SER A 491 -41.23 21.47 -3.72
N ASP A 492 -41.73 20.28 -3.42
CA ASP A 492 -41.16 19.01 -3.87
C ASP A 492 -41.29 18.90 -5.39
N SER A 493 -40.17 18.60 -6.08
CA SER A 493 -40.13 18.61 -7.54
C SER A 493 -40.91 17.47 -8.19
N ALA A 494 -41.14 16.36 -7.47
CA ALA A 494 -41.87 15.20 -8.00
C ALA A 494 -43.38 15.36 -7.83
N THR A 495 -43.82 15.97 -6.74
CA THR A 495 -45.24 16.09 -6.36
C THR A 495 -45.82 17.48 -6.56
N GLY A 496 -44.99 18.50 -6.72
CA GLY A 496 -45.39 19.91 -6.79
C GLY A 496 -45.93 20.49 -5.48
N ARG A 497 -46.00 19.69 -4.41
CA ARG A 497 -46.53 20.10 -3.10
C ARG A 497 -45.53 20.94 -2.35
N LYS A 498 -46.00 21.97 -1.62
CA LYS A 498 -45.14 22.77 -0.73
C LYS A 498 -44.43 21.86 0.27
N LEU A 499 -43.15 22.11 0.49
CA LEU A 499 -42.37 21.38 1.49
C LEU A 499 -42.95 21.63 2.89
N ASP A 500 -43.10 20.59 3.70
CA ASP A 500 -43.80 20.66 5.00
C ASP A 500 -43.29 21.81 5.89
N TYR A 501 -41.97 21.96 5.95
CA TYR A 501 -41.29 22.95 6.81
C TYR A 501 -41.38 24.40 6.33
N VAL A 502 -42.05 24.68 5.20
CA VAL A 502 -42.38 26.06 4.77
C VAL A 502 -43.89 26.35 4.83
N GLN A 503 -44.71 25.42 5.32
CA GLN A 503 -46.17 25.57 5.31
C GLN A 503 -46.72 26.33 6.53
N ASN A 504 -46.19 26.07 7.73
CA ASN A 504 -46.67 26.70 8.96
C ASN A 504 -45.59 26.70 10.06
N MET A 505 -45.82 27.51 11.10
CA MET A 505 -44.85 27.74 12.18
C MET A 505 -44.45 26.47 12.93
N ALA A 506 -45.40 25.59 13.23
CA ALA A 506 -45.11 24.33 13.94
C ALA A 506 -44.21 23.41 13.09
N ALA A 507 -44.49 23.28 11.78
CA ALA A 507 -43.66 22.49 10.87
C ALA A 507 -42.24 23.07 10.72
N ALA A 508 -42.12 24.39 10.60
CA ALA A 508 -40.82 25.07 10.55
C ALA A 508 -40.03 24.90 11.86
N ALA A 509 -40.70 24.98 13.02
CA ALA A 509 -40.11 24.78 14.33
C ALA A 509 -39.60 23.33 14.52
N ARG A 510 -40.42 22.33 14.15
CA ARG A 510 -40.00 20.91 14.15
C ARG A 510 -38.79 20.68 13.26
N TYR A 511 -38.82 21.23 12.04
CA TYR A 511 -37.71 21.11 11.11
C TYR A 511 -36.40 21.67 11.66
N TRP A 512 -36.45 22.85 12.28
CA TRP A 512 -35.30 23.45 12.93
C TRP A 512 -34.81 22.59 14.09
N ARG A 513 -35.71 22.19 15.00
CA ARG A 513 -35.38 21.35 16.17
C ARG A 513 -34.69 20.07 15.74
N ASP A 514 -35.33 19.31 14.85
CA ASP A 514 -34.87 17.98 14.46
C ASP A 514 -33.51 18.06 13.74
N THR A 515 -33.31 19.09 12.91
CA THR A 515 -32.03 19.31 12.22
C THR A 515 -30.92 19.67 13.20
N VAL A 516 -31.19 20.55 14.18
CA VAL A 516 -30.20 20.97 15.19
C VAL A 516 -29.84 19.82 16.14
N LEU A 517 -30.84 19.09 16.64
CA LEU A 517 -30.63 17.92 17.50
C LEU A 517 -29.82 16.85 16.77
N GLN A 518 -30.17 16.56 15.52
CA GLN A 518 -29.42 15.61 14.70
C GLN A 518 -27.98 16.07 14.49
N ALA A 519 -27.75 17.32 14.10
CA ALA A 519 -26.40 17.85 13.88
C ALA A 519 -25.54 17.77 15.15
N ARG A 520 -26.07 18.20 16.30
CA ARG A 520 -25.36 18.13 17.60
C ARG A 520 -25.12 16.69 18.06
N SER A 521 -26.06 15.78 17.82
CA SER A 521 -25.88 14.35 18.10
C SER A 521 -24.75 13.76 17.25
N LEU A 522 -24.72 14.04 15.95
CA LEU A 522 -23.66 13.58 15.06
C LEU A 522 -22.30 14.18 15.44
N ALA A 523 -22.25 15.47 15.79
CA ALA A 523 -21.03 16.16 16.20
C ALA A 523 -20.37 15.55 17.45
N ARG A 524 -21.14 14.91 18.34
CA ARG A 524 -20.64 14.22 19.53
C ARG A 524 -20.12 12.82 19.26
N HIS A 525 -20.29 12.29 18.05
CA HIS A 525 -19.83 10.94 17.73
C HIS A 525 -18.29 10.86 17.79
N PRO A 526 -17.71 9.80 18.41
CA PRO A 526 -16.26 9.71 18.60
C PRO A 526 -15.44 9.82 17.31
N SER A 527 -15.96 9.30 16.19
CA SER A 527 -15.26 9.42 14.90
C SER A 527 -15.12 10.87 14.44
N LEU A 528 -16.02 11.78 14.84
CA LEU A 528 -16.00 13.20 14.46
C LEU A 528 -15.36 14.10 15.52
N ALA A 529 -14.74 13.53 16.56
CA ALA A 529 -14.09 14.30 17.62
C ALA A 529 -13.06 15.29 17.05
N GLY A 530 -13.21 16.57 17.40
CA GLY A 530 -12.35 17.65 16.90
C GLY A 530 -12.54 18.02 15.41
N ARG A 531 -13.50 17.39 14.71
CA ARG A 531 -13.77 17.62 13.28
C ARG A 531 -15.01 18.47 13.01
N VAL A 532 -15.77 18.88 14.03
CA VAL A 532 -16.98 19.70 13.88
C VAL A 532 -16.87 20.99 14.69
N LEU A 533 -17.18 22.12 14.05
CA LEU A 533 -17.32 23.43 14.70
C LEU A 533 -18.77 23.90 14.58
N GLU A 534 -19.40 24.26 15.70
CA GLU A 534 -20.68 24.96 15.71
C GLU A 534 -20.42 26.47 15.66
N VAL A 535 -21.03 27.17 14.71
CA VAL A 535 -20.91 28.62 14.52
C VAL A 535 -22.29 29.24 14.68
N ARG A 536 -22.47 30.10 15.68
CA ARG A 536 -23.72 30.86 15.85
C ARG A 536 -23.76 32.01 14.86
N TYR A 537 -24.85 32.13 14.13
CA TYR A 537 -25.09 33.21 13.17
C TYR A 537 -25.03 34.58 13.85
N GLU A 538 -25.55 34.68 15.07
CA GLU A 538 -25.56 35.92 15.85
C GLU A 538 -24.14 36.39 16.14
N ASP A 539 -23.22 35.48 16.48
CA ASP A 539 -21.80 35.79 16.72
C ASP A 539 -21.08 36.11 15.41
N LEU A 540 -21.43 35.45 14.30
CA LEU A 540 -20.88 35.74 12.97
C LEU A 540 -21.22 37.17 12.52
N VAL A 541 -22.42 37.66 12.85
CA VAL A 541 -22.85 39.02 12.50
C VAL A 541 -22.36 40.06 13.52
N ASN A 542 -22.48 39.80 14.83
CA ASN A 542 -22.14 40.79 15.86
C ASN A 542 -20.64 40.86 16.17
N HIS A 543 -19.92 39.75 15.99
CA HIS A 543 -18.50 39.61 16.34
C HIS A 543 -17.71 38.99 15.18
N THR A 544 -17.93 39.52 13.97
CA THR A 544 -17.49 38.93 12.69
C THR A 544 -16.01 38.55 12.66
N GLU A 545 -15.11 39.47 13.01
CA GLU A 545 -13.67 39.18 12.98
C GLU A 545 -13.29 38.07 13.96
N THR A 546 -13.74 38.16 15.21
CA THR A 546 -13.47 37.16 16.25
C THR A 546 -13.99 35.79 15.82
N THR A 547 -15.22 35.72 15.32
CA THR A 547 -15.83 34.47 14.86
C THR A 547 -15.07 33.89 13.67
N MET A 548 -14.69 34.70 12.68
CA MET A 548 -13.91 34.22 11.53
C MET A 548 -12.50 33.78 11.90
N ARG A 549 -11.84 34.42 12.87
CA ARG A 549 -10.56 33.96 13.42
C ARG A 549 -10.70 32.56 14.03
N THR A 550 -11.76 32.31 14.80
CA THR A 550 -12.06 30.98 15.35
C THR A 550 -12.32 29.96 14.24
N VAL A 551 -13.09 30.33 13.21
CA VAL A 551 -13.36 29.45 12.06
C VAL A 551 -12.06 29.09 11.32
N LEU A 552 -11.22 30.07 10.97
CA LEU A 552 -9.97 29.81 10.26
C LEU A 552 -8.97 29.01 11.12
N ALA A 553 -8.86 29.31 12.41
CA ALA A 553 -8.04 28.54 13.34
C ALA A 553 -8.49 27.07 13.44
N PHE A 554 -9.81 26.83 13.53
CA PHE A 554 -10.36 25.48 13.49
C PHE A 554 -10.01 24.78 12.17
N LEU A 555 -10.12 25.47 11.04
CA LEU A 555 -9.78 24.92 9.73
C LEU A 555 -8.25 24.72 9.53
N GLY A 556 -7.41 25.29 10.39
CA GLY A 556 -5.95 25.26 10.26
C GLY A 556 -5.41 26.25 9.22
N GLU A 557 -6.17 27.29 8.89
CA GLU A 557 -5.77 28.36 7.96
C GLU A 557 -5.25 29.58 8.72
N GLN A 558 -4.37 30.35 8.06
CA GLN A 558 -3.91 31.63 8.60
C GLN A 558 -5.01 32.70 8.51
N TRP A 559 -4.92 33.73 9.36
CA TRP A 559 -5.83 34.87 9.26
C TRP A 559 -5.57 35.66 7.97
N ASP A 560 -6.64 36.00 7.27
CA ASP A 560 -6.62 36.91 6.12
C ASP A 560 -7.84 37.84 6.19
N GLU A 561 -7.63 39.15 6.08
CA GLU A 561 -8.68 40.16 6.20
C GLU A 561 -9.70 40.13 5.05
N ALA A 562 -9.39 39.49 3.92
CA ALA A 562 -10.28 39.38 2.78
C ALA A 562 -11.62 38.72 3.14
N VAL A 563 -11.66 37.87 4.17
CA VAL A 563 -12.88 37.20 4.63
C VAL A 563 -13.95 38.18 5.15
N LEU A 564 -13.56 39.41 5.53
CA LEU A 564 -14.48 40.46 5.96
C LEU A 564 -15.11 41.20 4.78
N ALA A 565 -14.44 41.23 3.63
CA ALA A 565 -14.86 41.95 2.42
C ALA A 565 -15.73 41.10 1.48
N HIS A 566 -16.53 40.16 2.01
CA HIS A 566 -17.34 39.23 1.22
C HIS A 566 -18.25 39.91 0.20
N HIS A 567 -18.84 41.05 0.53
CA HIS A 567 -19.75 41.82 -0.33
C HIS A 567 -19.06 42.42 -1.58
N SER A 568 -17.73 42.59 -1.55
CA SER A 568 -16.97 43.19 -2.66
C SER A 568 -16.54 42.18 -3.73
N LYS A 569 -16.67 40.87 -3.46
CA LYS A 569 -16.29 39.82 -4.41
C LYS A 569 -17.37 39.66 -5.49
N ASP A 570 -16.97 39.73 -6.76
CA ASP A 570 -17.86 39.48 -7.90
C ASP A 570 -18.32 38.02 -7.93
N ARG A 571 -19.64 37.84 -7.96
CA ARG A 571 -20.33 36.54 -8.03
C ARG A 571 -21.41 36.54 -9.11
N SER A 572 -21.32 37.45 -10.10
CA SER A 572 -22.29 37.57 -11.20
C SER A 572 -22.41 36.31 -12.06
N GLY A 573 -21.36 35.47 -12.10
CA GLY A 573 -21.37 34.16 -12.77
C GLY A 573 -21.97 33.01 -11.96
N GLU A 574 -22.37 33.24 -10.69
CA GLU A 574 -23.01 32.20 -9.87
C GLU A 574 -24.53 32.13 -10.11
N PRO A 575 -25.14 30.94 -9.99
CA PRO A 575 -26.60 30.80 -10.01
C PRO A 575 -27.25 31.56 -8.85
N VAL A 576 -28.45 32.08 -9.10
CA VAL A 576 -29.23 32.83 -8.09
C VAL A 576 -29.83 31.86 -7.08
N GLU A 577 -29.44 32.01 -5.81
CA GLU A 577 -29.97 31.30 -4.65
C GLU A 577 -30.89 32.20 -3.82
N PRO A 578 -31.77 31.65 -2.97
CA PRO A 578 -32.65 32.42 -2.07
C PRO A 578 -31.93 33.35 -1.07
N SER A 579 -30.60 33.25 -0.96
CA SER A 579 -29.76 34.10 -0.11
C SER A 579 -28.87 35.07 -0.89
N THR A 580 -28.83 35.01 -2.23
CA THR A 580 -27.88 35.75 -3.07
C THR A 580 -28.00 37.26 -2.89
N ALA A 581 -29.23 37.79 -2.89
CA ALA A 581 -29.46 39.22 -2.73
C ALA A 581 -29.00 39.76 -1.37
N GLN A 582 -29.08 38.93 -0.32
CA GLN A 582 -28.66 39.31 1.03
C GLN A 582 -27.13 39.30 1.17
N VAL A 583 -26.45 38.28 0.64
CA VAL A 583 -24.99 38.11 0.82
C VAL A 583 -24.14 39.00 -0.09
N ASN A 584 -24.76 39.66 -1.09
CA ASN A 584 -24.09 40.67 -1.92
C ASN A 584 -24.07 42.06 -1.26
N LYS A 585 -24.73 42.24 -0.12
CA LYS A 585 -24.72 43.49 0.65
C LYS A 585 -23.71 43.39 1.80
N PRO A 586 -23.21 44.53 2.32
CA PRO A 586 -22.48 44.55 3.59
C PRO A 586 -23.31 43.90 4.72
N LEU A 587 -22.59 43.40 5.74
CA LEU A 587 -23.22 42.86 6.94
C LEU A 587 -24.15 43.91 7.57
N ASN A 588 -25.33 43.46 7.97
CA ASN A 588 -26.33 44.25 8.68
C ASN A 588 -27.01 43.39 9.74
N HIS A 589 -27.69 44.05 10.67
CA HIS A 589 -28.35 43.40 11.81
C HIS A 589 -29.85 43.20 11.58
N ASP A 590 -30.38 43.55 10.40
CA ASP A 590 -31.83 43.61 10.11
C ASP A 590 -32.54 42.28 10.30
N SER A 591 -31.81 41.16 10.15
CA SER A 591 -32.39 39.83 10.28
C SER A 591 -32.27 39.24 11.69
N LEU A 592 -31.55 39.90 12.61
CA LEU A 592 -31.39 39.43 13.98
C LEU A 592 -32.62 39.81 14.80
N GLY A 593 -33.31 38.82 15.36
CA GLY A 593 -34.46 39.05 16.21
C GLY A 593 -35.72 39.50 15.48
N ARG A 594 -35.78 39.34 14.15
CA ARG A 594 -36.95 39.66 13.31
C ARG A 594 -38.22 38.96 13.79
N TRP A 595 -38.08 37.79 14.42
CA TRP A 595 -39.19 37.05 15.00
C TRP A 595 -40.04 37.85 15.98
N ARG A 596 -39.45 38.87 16.65
CA ARG A 596 -40.18 39.74 17.58
C ARG A 596 -41.27 40.55 16.90
N HIS A 597 -41.10 40.83 15.62
CA HIS A 597 -42.05 41.59 14.80
C HIS A 597 -42.87 40.68 13.89
N ASP A 598 -42.26 39.60 13.39
CA ASP A 598 -42.88 38.73 12.38
C ASP A 598 -43.80 37.65 12.98
N MET A 599 -43.61 37.25 14.24
CA MET A 599 -44.42 36.21 14.86
C MET A 599 -45.64 36.79 15.60
N THR A 600 -46.81 36.25 15.31
CA THR A 600 -48.01 36.45 16.15
C THR A 600 -47.89 35.68 17.48
N GLU A 601 -48.76 35.97 18.45
CA GLU A 601 -48.81 35.17 19.69
C GLU A 601 -49.14 33.69 19.43
N GLN A 602 -49.96 33.41 18.41
CA GLN A 602 -50.24 32.04 17.98
C GLN A 602 -49.00 31.36 17.42
N ASP A 603 -48.20 32.07 16.62
CA ASP A 603 -46.93 31.55 16.10
C ASP A 603 -45.95 31.27 17.23
N LYS A 604 -45.85 32.17 18.22
CA LYS A 604 -45.00 31.98 19.40
C LYS A 604 -45.40 30.73 20.18
N ALA A 605 -46.70 30.55 20.43
CA ALA A 605 -47.23 29.36 21.09
C ALA A 605 -46.94 28.09 20.29
N ALA A 606 -47.16 28.10 18.97
CA ALA A 606 -46.89 26.96 18.08
C ALA A 606 -45.40 26.60 18.04
N PHE A 607 -44.51 27.61 17.96
CA PHE A 607 -43.07 27.39 18.00
C PHE A 607 -42.64 26.84 19.36
N LYS A 608 -43.13 27.43 20.47
CA LYS A 608 -42.83 27.01 21.84
C LYS A 608 -43.18 25.54 22.06
N GLN A 609 -44.36 25.12 21.61
CA GLN A 609 -44.82 23.74 21.74
C GLN A 609 -43.85 22.75 21.09
N GLU A 610 -43.29 23.11 19.93
CA GLU A 610 -42.43 22.21 19.18
C GLU A 610 -40.96 22.26 19.61
N ALA A 611 -40.43 23.46 19.86
CA ALA A 611 -38.99 23.68 19.95
C ALA A 611 -38.58 24.65 21.08
N GLY A 612 -39.49 24.99 21.99
CA GLY A 612 -39.24 25.91 23.11
C GLY A 612 -38.14 25.44 24.06
N GLU A 613 -38.15 24.17 24.45
CA GLU A 613 -37.11 23.60 25.33
C GLU A 613 -35.72 23.73 24.72
N LEU A 614 -35.58 23.47 23.41
CA LEU A 614 -34.30 23.58 22.72
C LEU A 614 -33.85 25.04 22.58
N LEU A 615 -34.76 26.00 22.39
CA LEU A 615 -34.37 27.43 22.43
C LEU A 615 -33.74 27.81 23.76
N ILE A 616 -34.31 27.31 24.87
CA ILE A 616 -33.81 27.57 26.22
C ILE A 616 -32.45 26.88 26.41
N GLU A 617 -32.32 25.60 26.05
CA GLU A 617 -31.04 24.86 26.13
C GLU A 617 -29.91 25.58 25.37
N LEU A 618 -30.22 26.12 24.20
CA LEU A 618 -29.25 26.80 23.34
C LEU A 618 -29.01 28.26 23.78
N GLY A 619 -29.70 28.76 24.79
CA GLY A 619 -29.56 30.13 25.31
C GLY A 619 -30.18 31.21 24.40
N TYR A 620 -31.10 30.83 23.51
CA TYR A 620 -31.87 31.78 22.69
C TYR A 620 -33.07 32.35 23.44
N ALA A 621 -33.56 31.66 24.48
CA ALA A 621 -34.70 32.09 25.27
C ALA A 621 -34.45 31.87 26.77
N GLN A 622 -35.15 32.64 27.61
CA GLN A 622 -35.15 32.49 29.07
C GLN A 622 -36.11 31.37 29.49
N ALA A 623 -35.99 30.88 30.72
CA ALA A 623 -36.79 29.76 31.23
C ALA A 623 -38.31 30.02 31.28
N ASP A 624 -38.72 31.30 31.22
CA ASP A 624 -40.11 31.75 31.18
C ASP A 624 -40.69 31.87 29.76
N TRP A 625 -39.87 31.63 28.73
CA TRP A 625 -40.32 31.53 27.34
C TRP A 625 -41.37 30.45 27.17
#